data_AF-A0A9Q1BG26-F1
#
_entry.id   AF-A0A9Q1BG26-F1
#
_cell.length_a   1.000
_cell.length_b   1.000
_cell.length_c   1.000
_cell.angle_alpha   90.00
_cell.angle_beta   90.00
_cell.angle_gamma   90.00
#
_symmetry.space_group_name_H-M   'P 1'
#
loop_
_entity.id
_entity.type
_entity.pdbx_description
1 polymer ?
#
loop_
_entity_poly.entity_id
_entity_poly.type
_entity_poly.pdbx_seq_one_letter_code
_entity_poly.pdbx_strand_id
1 'polypeptide(L)'
;MRPTDKHTYLNYFSNHPRHITNSIVFSQLLRYRRICSNVAIFDNQSTDLVGHFLKQGYPLKLFIRMWNRVRDIPRPTLLVDKPKDKSDKTPLVITHNKGLDSLLKNIKRDWNLLKSDKDLKINIQFPNDSCQTSTPQST
;
A
#
# COMPACT_ATOMS: atom_id res chain seq x y z
N MET A 1 -26.17 -13.06 -17.20
CA MET A 1 -25.02 -12.60 -16.40
C MET A 1 -23.91 -12.14 -17.33
N ARG A 2 -23.36 -10.95 -17.13
CA ARG A 2 -22.23 -10.44 -17.93
C ARG A 2 -20.95 -11.13 -17.43
N PRO A 3 -20.09 -11.72 -18.30
CA PRO A 3 -18.83 -12.30 -17.85
C PRO A 3 -18.01 -11.20 -17.19
N THR A 4 -17.81 -11.31 -15.87
CA THR A 4 -17.01 -10.32 -15.13
C THR A 4 -15.55 -10.61 -15.42
N ASP A 5 -14.79 -9.57 -15.79
CA ASP A 5 -13.37 -9.67 -16.06
C ASP A 5 -12.63 -10.38 -14.91
N LYS A 6 -11.80 -11.36 -15.26
CA LYS A 6 -11.20 -12.29 -14.32
C LYS A 6 -9.87 -11.72 -13.83
N HIS A 7 -9.83 -11.23 -12.60
CA HIS A 7 -8.63 -11.16 -11.73
C HIS A 7 -7.30 -10.87 -12.45
N THR A 8 -7.21 -9.76 -13.20
CA THR A 8 -5.96 -9.32 -13.81
C THR A 8 -5.10 -8.61 -12.76
N TYR A 9 -4.36 -9.37 -11.96
CA TYR A 9 -3.39 -8.80 -11.02
C TYR A 9 -2.08 -8.46 -11.74
N LEU A 10 -1.38 -7.44 -11.22
CA LEU A 10 -0.06 -7.04 -11.70
C LEU A 10 0.96 -8.17 -11.49
N ASN A 11 1.77 -8.48 -12.50
CA ASN A 11 2.85 -9.46 -12.38
C ASN A 11 3.88 -9.06 -11.32
N TYR A 12 4.35 -10.01 -10.51
CA TYR A 12 5.29 -9.76 -9.41
C TYR A 12 6.65 -9.18 -9.83
N PHE A 13 7.11 -9.48 -11.05
CA PHE A 13 8.40 -9.08 -11.60
C PHE A 13 8.34 -7.80 -12.45
N SER A 14 7.15 -7.19 -12.54
CA SER A 14 6.97 -5.91 -13.24
C SER A 14 7.77 -4.77 -12.58
N ASN A 15 8.00 -3.67 -13.32
CA ASN A 15 8.81 -2.54 -12.86
C ASN A 15 8.05 -1.58 -11.91
N HIS A 16 7.35 -2.14 -10.94
CA HIS A 16 6.65 -1.39 -9.89
C HIS A 16 7.41 -1.50 -8.56
N PRO A 17 7.21 -0.55 -7.63
CA PRO A 17 7.76 -0.67 -6.29
C PRO A 17 7.30 -1.95 -5.61
N ARG A 18 8.22 -2.60 -4.89
CA ARG A 18 7.93 -3.85 -4.17
C ARG A 18 6.82 -3.70 -3.13
N HIS A 19 6.69 -2.51 -2.53
CA HIS A 19 5.62 -2.24 -1.58
C HIS A 19 4.25 -2.24 -2.25
N ILE A 20 4.13 -1.82 -3.52
CA ILE A 20 2.86 -1.83 -4.26
C ILE A 20 2.42 -3.27 -4.52
N THR A 21 3.29 -4.09 -5.12
CA THR A 21 2.97 -5.50 -5.40
C THR A 21 2.60 -6.25 -4.10
N ASN A 22 3.37 -6.07 -3.03
CA ASN A 22 3.03 -6.66 -1.73
C ASN A 22 1.69 -6.14 -1.16
N SER A 23 1.37 -4.86 -1.36
CA SER A 23 0.14 -4.24 -0.86
C SER A 23 -1.09 -4.72 -1.60
N ILE A 24 -0.98 -5.10 -2.88
CA ILE A 24 -2.10 -5.68 -3.65
C ILE A 24 -2.62 -6.94 -2.94
N VAL A 25 -1.72 -7.86 -2.56
CA VAL A 25 -2.07 -9.10 -1.85
C VAL A 25 -2.78 -8.80 -0.52
N PHE A 26 -2.17 -7.92 0.28
CA PHE A 26 -2.72 -7.52 1.58
C PHE A 26 -4.09 -6.85 1.46
N SER A 27 -4.24 -5.94 0.51
CA SER A 27 -5.49 -5.20 0.28
C SER A 27 -6.62 -6.12 -0.19
N GLN A 28 -6.29 -7.09 -1.05
CA GLN A 28 -7.27 -8.06 -1.51
C GLN A 28 -7.75 -8.94 -0.35
N LEU A 29 -6.83 -9.47 0.46
CA LEU A 29 -7.18 -10.24 1.65
C LEU A 29 -8.04 -9.43 2.63
N LEU A 30 -7.69 -8.16 2.88
CA LEU A 30 -8.52 -7.27 3.70
C LEU A 30 -9.93 -7.10 3.14
N ARG A 31 -10.07 -6.97 1.82
CA ARG A 31 -11.37 -6.88 1.17
C ARG A 31 -12.19 -8.14 1.41
N TYR A 32 -11.61 -9.33 1.21
CA TYR A 32 -12.28 -10.60 1.51
C TYR A 32 -12.66 -10.70 3.00
N ARG A 33 -11.78 -10.29 3.92
CA ARG A 33 -12.03 -10.28 5.37
C ARG A 33 -13.21 -9.38 5.78
N ARG A 34 -13.42 -8.26 5.07
CA ARG A 34 -14.57 -7.37 5.28
C ARG A 34 -15.88 -7.98 4.76
N ILE A 35 -15.83 -8.56 3.56
CA ILE A 35 -17.00 -9.15 2.87
C ILE A 35 -17.49 -10.41 3.60
N CYS A 36 -16.58 -11.32 3.95
CA CYS A 36 -16.93 -12.58 4.60
C CYS A 36 -17.24 -12.36 6.08
N SER A 37 -18.46 -12.67 6.51
CA SER A 37 -18.84 -12.67 7.93
C SER A 37 -18.25 -13.85 8.69
N ASN A 38 -18.16 -15.01 8.07
CA ASN A 38 -17.59 -16.24 8.64
C ASN A 38 -16.11 -16.41 8.25
N VAL A 39 -15.26 -16.74 9.23
CA VAL A 39 -13.83 -17.00 9.06
C VAL A 39 -13.57 -18.21 8.17
N ALA A 40 -14.38 -19.27 8.25
CA ALA A 40 -14.21 -20.46 7.41
C ALA A 40 -14.44 -20.14 5.91
N ILE A 41 -15.42 -19.28 5.61
CA ILE A 41 -15.66 -18.81 4.24
C ILE A 41 -14.48 -17.95 3.77
N PHE A 42 -13.95 -17.09 4.63
CA PHE A 42 -12.76 -16.29 4.32
C PHE A 42 -11.54 -17.18 4.01
N ASP A 43 -11.30 -18.24 4.80
CA ASP A 43 -10.18 -19.15 4.60
C ASP A 43 -10.32 -19.88 3.24
N ASN A 44 -11.51 -20.39 2.92
CA ASN A 44 -11.80 -21.04 1.62
C ASN A 44 -11.65 -20.08 0.43
N GLN A 45 -12.12 -18.83 0.55
CA GLN A 45 -11.96 -17.85 -0.53
C GLN A 45 -10.50 -17.41 -0.68
N SER A 46 -9.76 -17.39 0.43
CA SER A 46 -8.33 -17.06 0.42
C SER A 46 -7.50 -18.12 -0.31
N THR A 47 -7.87 -19.40 -0.24
CA THR A 47 -7.14 -20.46 -0.99
C THR A 47 -7.28 -20.30 -2.50
N ASP A 48 -8.47 -19.94 -2.99
CA ASP A 48 -8.67 -19.65 -4.43
C ASP A 48 -7.83 -18.44 -4.86
N LEU A 49 -7.79 -17.41 -4.01
CA LEU A 49 -7.00 -16.21 -4.23
C LEU A 49 -5.49 -16.49 -4.32
N VAL A 50 -4.96 -17.43 -3.53
CA VAL A 50 -3.56 -17.90 -3.64
C VAL A 50 -3.27 -18.36 -5.06
N GLY A 51 -4.15 -19.18 -5.64
CA GLY A 51 -3.97 -19.74 -6.97
C GLY A 51 -3.80 -18.66 -8.04
N HIS A 52 -4.53 -17.55 -7.92
CA HIS A 52 -4.39 -16.41 -8.82
C HIS A 52 -3.06 -15.67 -8.66
N PHE A 53 -2.61 -15.44 -7.42
CA PHE A 53 -1.35 -14.75 -7.15
C PHE A 53 -0.13 -15.60 -7.51
N LEU A 54 -0.18 -16.93 -7.31
CA LEU A 54 0.90 -17.83 -7.73
C LEU A 54 1.08 -17.81 -9.25
N LYS A 55 -0.02 -17.81 -10.02
CA LYS A 55 0.02 -17.66 -11.49
C LYS A 55 0.66 -16.35 -11.95
N GLN A 56 0.60 -15.31 -11.12
CA GLN A 56 1.20 -13.99 -11.38
C GLN A 56 2.64 -13.86 -10.86
N GLY A 57 3.23 -14.96 -10.37
CA GLY A 57 4.61 -15.02 -9.91
C GLY A 57 4.84 -14.54 -8.48
N TYR A 58 3.79 -14.34 -7.69
CA TYR A 58 3.95 -13.94 -6.29
C TYR A 58 4.45 -15.12 -5.45
N PRO A 59 5.39 -14.91 -4.51
CA PRO A 59 5.90 -15.98 -3.67
C PRO A 59 4.88 -16.39 -2.62
N LEU A 60 4.68 -17.70 -2.44
CA LEU A 60 3.74 -18.26 -1.47
C LEU A 60 3.99 -17.73 -0.04
N LYS A 61 5.26 -17.59 0.35
CA LYS A 61 5.66 -17.04 1.67
C LYS A 61 5.10 -15.64 1.92
N LEU A 62 5.03 -14.80 0.88
CA LEU A 62 4.44 -13.46 1.00
C LEU A 62 2.94 -13.57 1.29
N PHE A 63 2.24 -14.44 0.57
CA PHE A 63 0.82 -14.66 0.79
C PHE A 63 0.54 -15.14 2.21
N ILE A 64 1.21 -16.21 2.67
CA ILE A 64 1.01 -16.78 4.02
C ILE A 64 1.20 -15.70 5.09
N ARG A 65 2.26 -14.89 4.96
CA ARG A 65 2.53 -13.78 5.88
C ARG A 65 1.39 -12.75 5.91
N MET A 66 0.88 -12.37 4.73
CA MET A 66 -0.23 -11.40 4.67
C MET A 66 -1.55 -12.00 5.14
N TRP A 67 -1.80 -13.27 4.84
CA TRP A 67 -2.98 -14.01 5.26
C TRP A 67 -3.05 -14.12 6.78
N ASN A 68 -1.98 -14.55 7.44
CA ASN A 68 -1.90 -14.58 8.91
C ASN A 68 -2.20 -13.20 9.50
N ARG A 69 -1.51 -12.15 8.99
CA ARG A 69 -1.72 -10.78 9.45
C ARG A 69 -3.16 -10.29 9.31
N VAL A 70 -3.86 -10.65 8.22
CA VAL A 70 -5.25 -10.23 7.99
C VAL A 70 -6.24 -11.05 8.81
N ARG A 71 -5.96 -12.35 8.99
CA ARG A 71 -6.78 -13.26 9.80
C ARG A 71 -6.89 -12.78 11.24
N ASP A 72 -5.78 -12.28 11.79
CA ASP A 72 -5.70 -11.75 13.16
C ASP A 72 -6.50 -10.46 13.36
N ILE A 73 -6.82 -9.73 12.27
CA ILE A 73 -7.57 -8.48 12.39
C ILE A 73 -9.06 -8.80 12.59
N PRO A 74 -9.71 -8.29 13.65
CA PRO A 74 -11.14 -8.50 13.85
C PRO A 74 -11.95 -7.76 12.78
N ARG A 75 -12.90 -8.44 12.14
CA ARG A 75 -13.82 -7.84 11.17
C ARG A 75 -14.46 -6.52 11.63
N PRO A 76 -14.98 -6.37 12.87
CA PRO A 76 -15.62 -5.11 13.25
C PRO A 76 -14.66 -3.91 13.14
N THR A 77 -13.39 -4.09 13.49
CA THR A 77 -12.38 -3.02 13.37
C THR A 77 -12.12 -2.58 11.93
N LEU A 78 -12.42 -3.45 10.94
CA LEU A 78 -12.23 -3.17 9.52
C LEU A 78 -13.41 -2.46 8.88
N LEU A 79 -14.57 -2.46 9.54
CA LEU A 79 -15.80 -1.80 9.09
C LEU A 79 -15.93 -0.39 9.64
N VAL A 80 -15.13 -0.04 10.64
CA VAL A 80 -15.08 1.31 11.21
C VAL A 80 -14.22 2.19 10.29
N ASP A 81 -14.78 3.33 9.90
CA ASP A 81 -14.03 4.35 9.17
C ASP A 81 -12.97 4.99 10.06
N LYS A 82 -11.78 5.16 9.50
CA LYS A 82 -10.68 5.82 10.19
C LYS A 82 -10.70 7.32 9.87
N PRO A 83 -10.55 8.21 10.87
CA PRO A 83 -10.38 9.63 10.59
C PRO A 83 -9.14 9.81 9.71
N LYS A 84 -9.27 10.65 8.69
CA LYS A 84 -8.17 10.97 7.78
C LYS A 84 -7.63 12.35 8.13
N ASP A 85 -6.36 12.39 8.53
CA ASP A 85 -5.70 13.66 8.79
C ASP A 85 -5.58 14.47 7.51
N LYS A 86 -5.90 15.76 7.60
CA LYS A 86 -5.65 16.71 6.51
C LYS A 86 -4.18 17.10 6.57
N SER A 87 -3.45 16.88 5.48
CA SER A 87 -2.08 17.36 5.36
C SER A 87 -2.02 18.57 4.45
N ASP A 88 -1.45 19.67 4.94
CA ASP A 88 -1.18 20.88 4.13
C ASP A 88 0.04 20.72 3.20
N LYS A 89 0.50 19.49 2.99
CA LYS A 89 1.65 19.17 2.16
C LYS A 89 1.21 18.89 0.72
N THR A 90 1.93 19.46 -0.23
CA THR A 90 1.72 19.20 -1.65
C THR A 90 2.57 17.99 -2.07
N PRO A 91 2.00 16.91 -2.62
CA PRO A 91 2.78 15.77 -3.04
C PRO A 91 3.61 16.11 -4.30
N LEU A 92 4.88 15.70 -4.29
CA LEU A 92 5.68 15.70 -5.51
C LEU A 92 5.30 14.49 -6.37
N VAL A 93 4.62 14.74 -7.50
CA VAL A 93 4.14 13.69 -8.42
C VAL A 93 5.21 13.35 -9.44
N ILE A 94 5.72 12.13 -9.39
CA ILE A 94 6.73 11.61 -10.32
C ILE A 94 6.38 10.17 -10.70
N THR A 95 6.60 9.81 -11.96
CA THR A 95 6.44 8.43 -12.44
C THR A 95 7.52 7.54 -11.84
N HIS A 96 7.12 6.41 -11.25
CA HIS A 96 8.08 5.46 -10.68
C HIS A 96 9.02 4.91 -11.76
N ASN A 97 10.32 5.12 -11.57
CA ASN A 97 11.38 4.54 -12.38
C ASN A 97 12.64 4.38 -11.51
N LYS A 98 13.21 3.19 -11.46
CA LYS A 98 14.44 2.90 -10.69
C LYS A 98 15.63 3.77 -11.13
N GLY A 99 15.65 4.22 -12.40
CA GLY A 99 16.67 5.14 -12.89
C GLY A 99 16.60 6.55 -12.28
N LEU A 100 15.47 6.93 -11.69
CA LEU A 100 15.30 8.24 -11.05
C LEU A 100 15.72 8.25 -9.57
N ASP A 101 16.11 7.13 -8.98
CA ASP A 101 16.42 7.05 -7.54
C ASP A 101 17.55 8.01 -7.14
N SER A 102 18.59 8.13 -7.97
CA SER A 102 19.70 9.07 -7.72
C SER A 102 19.26 10.53 -7.79
N LEU A 103 18.40 10.87 -8.76
CA LEU A 103 17.82 12.20 -8.90
C LEU A 103 16.98 12.56 -7.68
N LEU A 104 16.09 11.65 -7.24
CA LEU A 104 15.25 11.86 -6.07
C LEU A 104 16.05 12.04 -4.79
N LYS A 105 17.15 11.29 -4.63
CA LYS A 105 18.08 11.47 -3.49
C LYS A 105 18.73 12.86 -3.51
N ASN A 106 19.17 13.32 -4.67
CA ASN A 106 19.77 14.65 -4.81
C ASN A 106 18.76 15.75 -4.51
N ILE A 107 17.56 15.68 -5.11
CA ILE A 107 16.48 16.65 -4.86
C ILE A 107 16.13 16.68 -3.36
N LYS A 108 16.04 15.52 -2.71
CA LYS A 108 15.74 15.45 -1.27
C LYS A 108 16.86 16.04 -0.41
N ARG A 109 18.13 15.85 -0.79
CA ARG A 109 19.29 16.44 -0.11
C ARG A 109 19.29 17.97 -0.21
N ASP A 110 19.02 18.48 -1.41
CA ASP A 110 19.03 19.91 -1.72
C ASP A 110 17.70 20.61 -1.35
N TRP A 111 16.70 19.84 -0.89
CA TRP A 111 15.39 20.35 -0.49
C TRP A 111 15.45 21.41 0.61
N ASN A 112 16.42 21.30 1.53
CA ASN A 112 16.60 22.29 2.60
C ASN A 112 16.94 23.68 2.05
N LEU A 113 17.61 23.77 0.89
CA LEU A 113 17.91 25.03 0.23
C LEU A 113 16.63 25.66 -0.31
N LEU A 114 15.81 24.88 -1.01
CA LEU A 114 14.51 25.33 -1.53
C LEU A 114 13.55 25.78 -0.43
N LYS A 115 13.60 25.13 0.74
CA LYS A 115 12.78 25.48 1.92
C LYS A 115 13.24 26.80 2.59
N SER A 116 14.50 27.19 2.39
CA SER A 116 15.05 28.41 3.00
C SER A 116 14.62 29.68 2.27
N ASP A 117 14.18 29.55 1.03
CA ASP A 117 13.65 30.64 0.22
C ASP A 117 12.28 31.09 0.76
N LYS A 118 12.19 32.38 1.11
CA LYS A 118 10.99 32.97 1.73
C LYS A 118 9.87 33.22 0.72
N ASP A 119 10.21 33.33 -0.57
CA ASP A 119 9.26 33.57 -1.65
C ASP A 119 8.61 32.26 -2.10
N LEU A 120 9.33 31.14 -1.99
CA LEU A 120 8.84 29.80 -2.27
C LEU A 120 8.14 29.21 -1.04
N LYS A 121 6.84 29.48 -0.89
CA LYS A 121 5.96 28.83 0.12
C LYS A 121 5.63 27.38 -0.25
N ILE A 122 6.65 26.55 -0.48
CA ILE A 122 6.48 25.19 -0.97
C ILE A 122 6.70 24.19 0.17
N ASN A 123 5.64 23.49 0.57
CA ASN A 123 5.68 22.42 1.56
C ASN A 123 5.49 21.06 0.88
N ILE A 124 6.54 20.54 0.23
CA ILE A 124 6.47 19.28 -0.52
C ILE A 124 6.56 18.05 0.38
N GLN A 125 5.73 17.06 0.09
CA GLN A 125 5.85 15.69 0.58
C GLN A 125 6.56 14.82 -0.48
N PHE A 126 7.67 14.17 -0.11
CA PHE A 126 8.37 13.24 -1.00
C PHE A 126 7.75 11.83 -0.99
N PRO A 127 7.80 11.10 -2.11
CA PRO A 127 7.14 9.79 -2.29
C PRO A 127 7.70 8.65 -1.41
N ASN A 128 8.86 8.83 -0.76
CA ASN A 128 9.49 7.83 0.12
C ASN A 128 9.50 8.22 1.60
N ASP A 129 8.89 9.35 1.95
CA ASP A 129 8.70 9.72 3.34
C ASP A 129 7.46 8.95 3.81
N SER A 130 7.69 7.75 4.33
CA SER A 130 6.67 6.99 5.07
C SER A 130 5.92 7.94 6.00
N CYS A 131 4.58 7.86 6.01
CA CYS A 131 3.77 8.46 7.07
C CYS A 131 4.32 7.99 8.41
N GLN A 132 5.15 8.82 9.04
CA GLN A 132 5.44 8.69 10.44
C GLN A 132 4.10 8.95 11.11
N THR A 133 3.47 7.90 11.61
CA THR A 133 2.37 8.02 12.55
C THR A 133 2.93 8.82 13.73
N SER A 134 2.48 10.06 13.89
CA SER A 134 2.75 10.84 15.09
C SER A 134 2.26 10.04 16.28
N THR A 135 3.19 9.60 17.12
CA THR A 135 2.89 9.07 18.45
C THR A 135 2.13 10.15 19.22
N PRO A 136 0.92 9.90 19.74
CA PRO A 136 0.28 10.86 20.62
C PRO A 136 1.09 10.93 21.91
N GLN A 137 1.55 12.14 22.25
CA GLN A 137 2.18 12.42 23.53
C GLN A 137 1.18 12.12 24.63
N SER A 138 1.59 11.27 25.57
CA SER A 138 0.86 10.98 26.80
C SER A 138 0.90 12.22 27.69
N THR A 139 -0.29 12.69 28.08
CA THR A 139 -0.49 13.55 29.26
C THR A 139 -1.31 12.77 30.27
#